data_AF-A0A103Y775-F1
#
_entry.id   AF-A0A103Y775-F1
#
_cell.length_a   1.000
_cell.length_b   1.000
_cell.length_c   1.000
_cell.angle_alpha   90.00
_cell.angle_beta   90.00
_cell.angle_gamma   90.00
#
_symmetry.space_group_name_H-M   'P 1'
#
loop_
_entity.id
_entity.type
_entity.pdbx_description
1 polymer ?
#
loop_
_entity_poly.entity_id
_entity_poly.type
_entity_poly.pdbx_seq_one_letter_code
_entity_poly.pdbx_strand_id
1 'polypeptide(L)'
;MATNFWTSTHYKELLDQEEVDVVHNVDKERGITLDDFKLIKLHMTNYIARLAQNVKVRQRVIATAVTYMRRVYIRRSMSEFDPRLVAPSCLYLASKSEESTVQARLLVLVQDAGMSEATQLTWGLVNDTYKTDLILVHPPYLIGLACIYVASVLKEKENTAWFEDLRVDMNVVKNIAMEILDFYDTHKTISDERVTAAMHKLPIRT
;
A
#
# COMPACT_ATOMS: atom_id res chain seq x y z
N MET A 1 15.50 -11.18 -3.15
CA MET A 1 15.35 -11.92 -4.42
C MET A 1 14.49 -11.11 -5.39
N ALA A 2 15.09 -10.26 -6.23
CA ALA A 2 14.33 -9.37 -7.11
C ALA A 2 13.72 -10.07 -8.34
N THR A 3 14.17 -11.28 -8.69
CA THR A 3 13.84 -11.95 -9.96
C THR A 3 12.78 -13.03 -9.86
N ASN A 4 12.45 -13.50 -8.65
CA ASN A 4 11.72 -14.75 -8.44
C ASN A 4 10.36 -14.50 -7.78
N PHE A 5 9.58 -13.52 -8.26
CA PHE A 5 8.27 -13.22 -7.67
C PHE A 5 7.35 -14.44 -7.72
N TRP A 6 7.24 -15.11 -8.87
CA TRP A 6 6.33 -16.24 -9.10
C TRP A 6 6.60 -17.47 -8.23
N THR A 7 7.82 -17.62 -7.70
CA THR A 7 8.18 -18.72 -6.79
C THR A 7 8.34 -18.25 -5.34
N SER A 8 8.18 -16.95 -5.09
CA SER A 8 8.36 -16.35 -3.76
C SER A 8 7.21 -16.72 -2.81
N THR A 9 7.50 -16.64 -1.51
CA THR A 9 6.47 -16.71 -0.46
C THR A 9 5.45 -15.59 -0.59
N HIS A 10 5.86 -14.41 -1.06
CA HIS A 10 4.94 -13.29 -1.27
C HIS A 10 3.84 -13.65 -2.25
N TYR A 11 4.17 -14.21 -3.42
CA TYR A 11 3.15 -14.60 -4.40
C TYR A 11 2.16 -15.62 -3.86
N LYS A 12 2.62 -16.56 -3.02
CA LYS A 12 1.77 -17.58 -2.40
C LYS A 12 0.87 -17.05 -1.28
N GLU A 13 1.19 -15.87 -0.74
CA GLU A 13 0.46 -15.21 0.34
C GLU A 13 -0.35 -14.00 -0.16
N LEU A 14 -0.55 -13.87 -1.48
CA LEU A 14 -1.55 -12.93 -1.99
C LEU A 14 -2.94 -13.39 -1.57
N LEU A 15 -3.80 -12.42 -1.27
CA LEU A 15 -5.13 -12.64 -0.71
C LEU A 15 -6.20 -12.11 -1.65
N ASP A 16 -7.40 -12.67 -1.55
CA ASP A 16 -8.55 -12.11 -2.22
C ASP A 16 -9.06 -10.87 -1.47
N GLN A 17 -9.70 -9.94 -2.19
CA GLN A 17 -10.20 -8.69 -1.60
C GLN A 17 -11.12 -8.93 -0.39
N GLU A 18 -11.95 -9.98 -0.47
CA GLU A 18 -12.88 -10.39 0.59
C GLU A 18 -12.17 -10.83 1.87
N GLU A 19 -10.96 -11.39 1.76
CA GLU A 19 -10.16 -11.82 2.91
C GLU A 19 -9.46 -10.63 3.60
N VAL A 20 -9.25 -9.53 2.86
CA VAL A 20 -8.60 -8.33 3.40
C VAL A 20 -9.61 -7.40 4.09
N ASP A 21 -10.83 -7.35 3.58
CA ASP A 21 -11.93 -6.54 4.10
C ASP A 21 -12.68 -7.21 5.28
N VAL A 22 -11.91 -7.85 6.19
CA VAL A 22 -12.45 -8.56 7.36
C VAL A 22 -12.12 -7.82 8.65
N VAL A 23 -13.16 -7.51 9.43
CA VAL A 23 -13.04 -7.05 10.82
C VAL A 23 -13.26 -8.22 11.77
N HIS A 24 -12.33 -8.42 12.71
CA HIS A 24 -12.41 -9.49 13.70
C HIS A 24 -13.59 -9.27 14.66
N ASN A 25 -14.20 -10.34 15.16
CA ASN A 25 -15.38 -10.24 16.05
C ASN A 25 -15.12 -9.38 17.30
N VAL A 26 -13.91 -9.46 17.88
CA VAL A 26 -13.50 -8.65 19.03
C VAL A 26 -13.51 -7.15 18.72
N ASP A 27 -13.15 -6.77 17.48
CA ASP A 27 -13.17 -5.38 17.03
C ASP A 27 -14.61 -4.93 16.72
N LYS A 28 -15.44 -5.82 16.15
CA LYS A 28 -16.88 -5.57 15.92
C LYS A 28 -17.65 -5.33 17.21
N GLU A 29 -17.40 -6.12 18.26
CA GLU A 29 -18.02 -5.95 19.58
C GLU A 29 -17.71 -4.58 20.22
N ARG A 30 -16.60 -3.95 19.84
CA ARG A 30 -16.20 -2.60 20.26
C ARG A 30 -16.76 -1.49 19.37
N GLY A 31 -17.56 -1.83 18.35
CA GLY A 31 -18.13 -0.88 17.42
C GLY A 31 -17.11 -0.33 16.41
N ILE A 32 -16.03 -1.06 16.13
CA ILE A 32 -15.11 -0.75 15.03
C ILE A 32 -15.76 -1.23 13.74
N THR A 33 -16.09 -0.28 12.88
CA THR A 33 -16.60 -0.56 11.53
C THR A 33 -15.46 -0.84 10.57
N LEU A 34 -15.79 -1.36 9.38
CA LEU A 34 -14.80 -1.55 8.31
C LEU A 34 -14.17 -0.22 7.86
N ASP A 35 -14.94 0.86 7.86
CA ASP A 35 -14.45 2.20 7.56
C ASP A 35 -13.47 2.69 8.64
N ASP A 36 -13.80 2.48 9.92
CA ASP A 36 -12.88 2.80 11.01
C ASP A 36 -11.57 2.01 10.87
N PHE A 37 -11.66 0.73 10.49
CA PHE A 37 -10.50 -0.13 10.27
C PHE A 37 -9.61 0.40 9.13
N LYS A 38 -10.21 0.80 8.01
CA LYS A 38 -9.50 1.43 6.88
C LYS A 38 -8.87 2.76 7.29
N LEU A 39 -9.58 3.59 8.06
CA LEU A 39 -9.07 4.86 8.59
C LEU A 39 -7.89 4.67 9.55
N ILE A 40 -7.96 3.69 10.44
CA ILE A 40 -6.86 3.36 11.36
C ILE A 40 -5.64 2.88 10.57
N LYS A 41 -5.79 1.97 9.60
CA LYS A 41 -4.68 1.53 8.73
C LYS A 41 -4.02 2.70 8.00
N LEU A 42 -4.82 3.62 7.47
CA LEU A 42 -4.32 4.83 6.80
C LEU A 42 -3.54 5.74 7.77
N HIS A 43 -4.12 6.04 8.93
CA HIS A 43 -3.48 6.88 9.95
C HIS A 43 -2.15 6.29 10.40
N MET A 44 -2.12 4.98 10.64
CA MET A 44 -0.92 4.28 11.08
C MET A 44 0.15 4.19 9.99
N THR A 45 -0.24 4.08 8.72
CA THR A 45 0.68 4.18 7.58
C THR A 45 1.37 5.54 7.55
N ASN A 46 0.62 6.63 7.76
CA ASN A 46 1.18 7.98 7.87
C ASN A 46 2.09 8.14 9.10
N TYR A 47 1.73 7.50 10.23
CA TYR A 47 2.56 7.47 11.43
C TYR A 47 3.91 6.77 11.18
N ILE A 48 3.91 5.59 10.55
CA ILE A 48 5.14 4.88 10.16
C ILE A 48 6.00 5.77 9.25
N ALA A 49 5.40 6.43 8.26
CA ALA A 49 6.13 7.30 7.35
C ALA A 49 6.79 8.49 8.08
N ARG A 50 6.08 9.13 9.01
CA ARG A 50 6.62 10.23 9.84
C ARG A 50 7.76 9.75 10.74
N LEU A 51 7.60 8.62 11.42
CA LEU A 51 8.67 8.02 12.23
C LEU A 51 9.90 7.70 11.39
N ALA A 52 9.70 7.11 10.21
CA ALA A 52 10.77 6.76 9.29
C ALA A 52 11.54 7.98 8.76
N GLN A 53 10.85 9.09 8.48
CA GLN A 53 11.48 10.35 8.09
C GLN A 53 12.38 10.90 9.21
N ASN A 54 11.95 10.82 10.47
CA ASN A 54 12.77 11.25 11.60
C ASN A 54 14.05 10.43 11.74
N VAL A 55 13.97 9.12 11.48
CA VAL A 55 15.12 8.19 11.53
C VAL A 55 15.92 8.17 10.20
N LYS A 56 15.47 8.90 9.17
CA LYS A 56 16.08 8.99 7.84
C LYS A 56 16.25 7.63 7.13
N VAL A 57 15.30 6.72 7.32
CA VAL A 57 15.31 5.42 6.59
C VAL A 57 14.75 5.57 5.18
N ARG A 58 15.15 4.66 4.28
CA ARG A 58 14.72 4.68 2.87
C ARG A 58 13.25 4.27 2.72
N GLN A 59 12.57 4.79 1.70
CA GLN A 59 11.15 4.49 1.40
C GLN A 59 10.80 3.00 1.33
N ARG A 60 11.73 2.16 0.84
CA ARG A 60 11.57 0.69 0.79
C ARG A 60 11.35 0.06 2.18
N VAL A 61 12.06 0.55 3.20
CA VAL A 61 11.91 0.10 4.58
C VAL A 61 10.51 0.46 5.09
N ILE A 62 10.01 1.63 4.70
CA ILE A 62 8.64 2.09 5.01
C ILE A 62 7.62 1.16 4.35
N ALA A 63 7.78 0.88 3.06
CA ALA A 63 6.95 -0.05 2.30
C ALA A 63 6.90 -1.45 2.94
N THR A 64 8.05 -2.00 3.33
CA THR A 64 8.16 -3.30 4.00
C THR A 64 7.48 -3.27 5.38
N ALA A 65 7.66 -2.20 6.16
CA ALA A 65 7.01 -2.02 7.46
C ALA A 65 5.49 -1.95 7.34
N VAL A 66 4.97 -1.20 6.36
CA VAL A 66 3.53 -1.11 6.08
C VAL A 66 2.98 -2.46 5.65
N THR A 67 3.71 -3.22 4.82
CA THR A 67 3.33 -4.56 4.41
C THR A 67 3.22 -5.51 5.61
N TYR A 68 4.19 -5.48 6.54
CA TYR A 68 4.12 -6.27 7.78
C TYR A 68 2.91 -5.87 8.63
N MET A 69 2.68 -4.57 8.81
CA MET A 69 1.55 -4.07 9.59
C MET A 69 0.21 -4.56 9.00
N ARG A 70 0.03 -4.45 7.68
CA ARG A 70 -1.20 -4.93 7.01
C ARG A 70 -1.39 -6.43 7.18
N ARG A 71 -0.33 -7.23 7.03
CA ARG A 71 -0.37 -8.69 7.23
C ARG A 71 -0.69 -9.10 8.67
N VAL A 72 -0.23 -8.34 9.66
CA VAL A 72 -0.58 -8.58 11.06
C VAL A 72 -2.09 -8.41 11.26
N TYR A 73 -2.67 -7.33 10.74
CA TYR A 73 -4.09 -7.02 10.94
C TYR A 73 -5.07 -7.84 10.10
N ILE A 74 -4.61 -8.57 9.10
CA ILE A 74 -5.42 -9.61 8.46
C ILE A 74 -5.68 -10.78 9.43
N ARG A 75 -4.70 -11.11 10.29
CA ARG A 75 -4.76 -12.31 11.14
C ARG A 75 -5.02 -12.02 12.62
N ARG A 76 -4.88 -10.76 13.03
CA ARG A 76 -4.98 -10.32 14.42
C ARG A 76 -5.89 -9.11 14.54
N SER A 77 -6.61 -9.03 15.65
CA SER A 77 -7.46 -7.90 15.99
C SER A 77 -6.63 -6.65 16.34
N MET A 78 -7.12 -5.48 15.97
CA MET A 78 -6.52 -4.19 16.36
C MET A 78 -6.68 -3.89 17.86
N SER A 79 -7.71 -4.44 18.49
CA SER A 79 -7.94 -4.30 19.94
C SER A 79 -6.99 -5.19 20.76
N GLU A 80 -6.60 -6.34 20.22
CA GLU A 80 -5.67 -7.26 20.87
C GLU A 80 -4.21 -6.77 20.73
N PHE A 81 -3.87 -6.25 19.55
CA PHE A 81 -2.54 -5.72 19.23
C PHE A 81 -2.65 -4.25 18.85
N ASP A 82 -2.31 -3.36 19.80
CA ASP A 82 -2.43 -1.91 19.60
C ASP A 82 -1.58 -1.43 18.40
N PRO A 83 -2.19 -0.79 17.39
CA PRO A 83 -1.47 -0.19 16.27
C PRO A 83 -0.31 0.72 16.65
N ARG A 84 -0.41 1.45 17.75
CA ARG A 84 0.65 2.35 18.24
C ARG A 84 1.94 1.60 18.58
N LEU A 85 1.84 0.34 18.98
CA LEU A 85 2.98 -0.52 19.31
C LEU A 85 3.43 -1.38 18.12
N VAL A 86 2.47 -1.86 17.32
CA VAL A 86 2.75 -2.70 16.14
C VAL A 86 3.50 -1.90 15.07
N ALA A 87 3.08 -0.67 14.78
CA ALA A 87 3.70 0.18 13.75
C ALA A 87 5.22 0.38 13.93
N PRO A 88 5.73 0.85 15.08
CA PRO A 88 7.18 0.99 15.29
C PRO A 88 7.89 -0.36 15.33
N SER A 89 7.24 -1.42 15.82
CA SER A 89 7.81 -2.79 15.81
C SER A 89 8.00 -3.30 14.38
N CYS A 90 7.02 -3.11 13.51
CA CYS A 90 7.12 -3.43 12.08
C CYS A 90 8.23 -2.62 11.40
N LEU A 91 8.35 -1.32 11.72
CA LEU A 91 9.42 -0.48 11.18
C LEU A 91 10.81 -0.96 11.62
N TYR A 92 10.95 -1.36 12.88
CA TYR A 92 12.18 -1.92 13.41
C TYR A 92 12.56 -3.23 12.71
N LEU A 93 11.61 -4.17 12.58
CA LEU A 93 11.82 -5.44 11.89
C LEU A 93 12.16 -5.22 10.40
N ALA A 94 11.45 -4.33 9.72
CA ALA A 94 11.72 -3.97 8.33
C ALA A 94 13.14 -3.43 8.16
N SER A 95 13.57 -2.56 9.07
CA SER A 95 14.91 -1.96 9.06
C SER A 95 16.02 -3.01 9.23
N LYS A 96 15.74 -4.12 9.93
CA LYS A 96 16.67 -5.25 10.05
C LYS A 96 16.64 -6.17 8.83
N SER A 97 15.46 -6.41 8.26
CA SER A 97 15.30 -7.36 7.14
C SER A 97 15.80 -6.83 5.80
N GLU A 98 15.91 -5.51 5.65
CA GLU A 98 16.30 -4.90 4.39
C GLU A 98 17.81 -4.79 4.20
N GLU A 99 18.41 -5.82 3.59
CA GLU A 99 19.73 -5.74 2.98
C GLU A 99 19.62 -5.27 1.51
N SER A 100 20.11 -4.07 1.25
CA SER A 100 19.88 -3.29 0.03
C SER A 100 20.49 -3.92 -1.24
N THR A 101 19.68 -4.38 -2.21
CA THR A 101 20.21 -4.66 -3.58
C THR A 101 19.39 -4.27 -4.83
N VAL A 102 18.08 -3.99 -4.86
CA VAL A 102 17.44 -3.66 -6.18
C VAL A 102 16.36 -2.58 -6.11
N GLN A 103 16.57 -1.45 -6.79
CA GLN A 103 15.62 -0.33 -6.98
C GLN A 103 15.34 -0.01 -8.46
N ALA A 104 15.50 -0.98 -9.38
CA ALA A 104 15.57 -0.67 -10.80
C ALA A 104 14.26 -0.86 -11.59
N ARG A 105 13.33 -1.73 -11.16
CA ARG A 105 12.27 -2.22 -12.07
C ARG A 105 11.23 -1.16 -12.47
N LEU A 106 10.74 -0.35 -11.54
CA LEU A 106 9.78 0.70 -11.86
C LEU A 106 10.41 1.80 -12.72
N LEU A 107 11.65 2.19 -12.42
CA LEU A 107 12.38 3.20 -13.20
C LEU A 107 12.62 2.72 -14.64
N VAL A 108 12.98 1.45 -14.80
CA VAL A 108 13.12 0.83 -16.13
C VAL A 108 11.79 0.84 -16.88
N LEU A 109 10.68 0.46 -16.24
CA LEU A 109 9.37 0.45 -16.90
C LEU A 109 8.90 1.85 -17.30
N VAL A 110 9.12 2.88 -16.47
CA VAL A 110 8.77 4.27 -16.79
C VAL A 110 9.61 4.80 -17.96
N GLN A 111 10.89 4.46 -18.00
CA GLN A 111 11.78 4.83 -19.11
C GLN A 111 11.40 4.11 -20.41
N ASP A 112 11.08 2.83 -20.33
CA ASP A 112 10.64 2.00 -21.45
C ASP A 112 9.31 2.48 -22.04
N ALA A 113 8.37 2.92 -21.17
CA ALA A 113 7.16 3.62 -21.57
C ALA A 113 7.43 5.02 -22.15
N GLY A 114 8.69 5.48 -22.24
CA GLY A 114 9.09 6.81 -22.70
C GLY A 114 8.59 7.96 -21.81
N MET A 115 8.32 7.69 -20.53
CA MET A 115 7.66 8.62 -19.59
C MET A 115 8.64 9.21 -18.57
N SER A 116 9.87 9.53 -18.99
CA SER A 116 10.92 10.05 -18.09
C SER A 116 10.48 11.28 -17.30
N GLU A 117 9.70 12.18 -17.91
CA GLU A 117 9.16 13.39 -17.27
C GLU A 117 8.10 13.10 -16.19
N ALA A 118 7.44 11.95 -16.27
CA ALA A 118 6.43 11.51 -15.30
C ALA A 118 6.98 10.59 -14.21
N THR A 119 8.30 10.41 -14.14
CA THR A 119 8.94 9.52 -13.16
C THR A 119 8.59 9.90 -11.72
N GLN A 120 8.65 11.19 -11.38
CA GLN A 120 8.33 11.66 -10.04
C GLN A 120 6.84 11.51 -9.71
N LEU A 121 5.96 11.77 -10.69
CA LEU A 121 4.52 11.56 -10.55
C LEU A 121 4.22 10.08 -10.30
N THR A 122 4.76 9.20 -11.13
CA THR A 122 4.57 7.74 -11.02
C THR A 122 5.12 7.21 -9.70
N TRP A 123 6.28 7.72 -9.27
CA TRP A 123 6.85 7.38 -7.96
C TRP A 123 5.94 7.82 -6.80
N GLY A 124 5.35 9.01 -6.90
CA GLY A 124 4.34 9.51 -5.96
C GLY A 124 3.13 8.59 -5.86
N LEU A 125 2.54 8.23 -7.01
CA LEU A 125 1.41 7.31 -7.10
C LEU A 125 1.74 5.96 -6.44
N VAL A 126 2.91 5.38 -6.75
CA VAL A 126 3.34 4.12 -6.14
C VAL A 126 3.46 4.23 -4.62
N ASN A 127 4.00 5.32 -4.09
CA ASN A 127 4.06 5.51 -2.64
C ASN A 127 2.67 5.62 -2.01
N ASP A 128 1.72 6.25 -2.69
CA ASP A 128 0.35 6.36 -2.23
C ASP A 128 -0.39 5.02 -2.25
N THR A 129 -0.04 4.08 -3.14
CA THR A 129 -0.63 2.72 -3.11
C THR A 129 -0.35 1.95 -1.82
N TYR A 130 0.70 2.30 -1.05
CA TYR A 130 0.93 1.69 0.26
C TYR A 130 -0.09 2.13 1.32
N LYS A 131 -0.87 3.19 1.05
CA LYS A 131 -1.98 3.65 1.89
C LYS A 131 -3.26 2.84 1.66
N THR A 132 -3.33 2.04 0.59
CA THR A 132 -4.41 1.09 0.31
C THR A 132 -3.98 -0.36 0.51
N ASP A 133 -4.92 -1.29 0.42
CA ASP A 133 -4.66 -2.72 0.59
C ASP A 133 -4.13 -3.43 -0.68
N LEU A 134 -3.94 -2.68 -1.77
CA LEU A 134 -3.49 -3.18 -3.09
C LEU A 134 -2.27 -4.11 -3.00
N ILE A 135 -1.34 -3.84 -2.08
CA ILE A 135 -0.11 -4.65 -1.90
C ILE A 135 -0.37 -6.09 -1.43
N LEU A 136 -1.53 -6.35 -0.84
CA LEU A 136 -1.91 -7.68 -0.37
C LEU A 136 -2.65 -8.49 -1.43
N VAL A 137 -3.29 -7.79 -2.37
CA VAL A 137 -4.24 -8.36 -3.34
C VAL A 137 -3.59 -8.53 -4.71
N HIS A 138 -2.75 -7.58 -5.12
CA HIS A 138 -2.18 -7.55 -6.46
C HIS A 138 -0.66 -7.74 -6.49
N PRO A 139 -0.15 -8.48 -7.49
CA PRO A 139 1.26 -8.50 -7.82
C PRO A 139 1.87 -7.08 -8.00
N PRO A 140 3.07 -6.81 -7.46
CA PRO A 140 3.68 -5.48 -7.52
C PRO A 140 3.86 -4.90 -8.92
N TYR A 141 4.02 -5.74 -9.94
CA TYR A 141 4.16 -5.27 -11.33
C TYR A 141 2.84 -4.71 -11.88
N LEU A 142 1.68 -5.27 -11.50
CA LEU A 142 0.38 -4.77 -11.93
C LEU A 142 0.06 -3.42 -11.28
N ILE A 143 0.41 -3.25 -10.01
CA ILE A 143 0.30 -1.95 -9.32
C ILE A 143 1.19 -0.91 -10.02
N GLY A 144 2.43 -1.27 -10.36
CA GLY A 144 3.33 -0.40 -11.11
C GLY A 144 2.78 0.00 -12.49
N LEU A 145 2.21 -0.94 -13.23
CA LEU A 145 1.56 -0.68 -14.52
C LEU A 145 0.32 0.22 -14.38
N ALA A 146 -0.48 0.02 -13.32
CA ALA A 146 -1.62 0.89 -13.03
C ALA A 146 -1.17 2.33 -12.69
N CYS A 147 -0.11 2.50 -11.92
CA CYS A 147 0.46 3.83 -11.66
C CYS A 147 0.98 4.50 -12.93
N ILE A 148 1.65 3.76 -13.82
CA ILE A 148 2.09 4.26 -15.14
C ILE A 148 0.87 4.64 -15.98
N TYR A 149 -0.17 3.82 -16.00
CA TYR A 149 -1.41 4.10 -16.73
C TYR A 149 -2.07 5.39 -16.24
N VAL A 150 -2.26 5.57 -14.93
CA VAL A 150 -2.79 6.82 -14.34
C VAL A 150 -1.92 8.02 -14.72
N ALA A 151 -0.59 7.90 -14.60
CA ALA A 151 0.33 8.97 -15.00
C ALA A 151 0.24 9.28 -16.51
N SER A 152 -0.01 8.27 -17.35
CA SER A 152 -0.15 8.41 -18.81
C SER A 152 -1.36 9.25 -19.15
N VAL A 153 -2.50 8.93 -18.52
CA VAL A 153 -3.76 9.66 -18.67
C VAL A 153 -3.60 11.11 -18.21
N LEU A 154 -2.97 11.34 -17.04
CA LEU A 154 -2.74 12.70 -16.51
C LEU A 154 -1.78 13.55 -17.35
N LYS A 155 -0.91 12.91 -18.15
CA LYS A 155 0.04 13.58 -19.05
C LYS A 155 -0.43 13.60 -20.49
N GLU A 156 -1.66 13.16 -20.77
CA GLU A 156 -2.23 13.04 -22.12
C GLU A 156 -1.31 12.25 -23.07
N LYS A 157 -0.59 11.27 -22.53
CA LYS A 157 0.35 10.46 -23.28
C LYS A 157 -0.31 9.17 -23.78
N GLU A 158 -0.25 8.95 -25.09
CA GLU A 158 -0.65 7.68 -25.69
C GLU A 158 0.42 6.60 -25.46
N ASN A 159 0.05 5.52 -24.76
CA ASN A 159 0.92 4.38 -24.45
C ASN A 159 0.25 3.02 -24.76
N THR A 160 -0.80 3.02 -25.58
CA THR A 160 -1.60 1.82 -25.93
C THR A 160 -0.75 0.70 -26.52
N ALA A 161 0.07 1.01 -27.53
CA ALA A 161 0.98 0.05 -28.16
C ALA A 161 1.97 -0.57 -27.15
N TRP A 162 2.51 0.22 -26.23
CA TRP A 162 3.42 -0.28 -25.20
C TRP A 162 2.73 -1.28 -24.26
N PHE A 163 1.49 -1.02 -23.85
CA PHE A 163 0.71 -1.97 -23.05
C PHE A 163 0.35 -3.25 -23.81
N GLU A 164 0.09 -3.16 -25.12
CA GLU A 164 -0.17 -4.32 -25.98
C GLU A 164 1.07 -5.22 -26.09
N ASP A 165 2.25 -4.63 -26.25
CA ASP A 165 3.53 -5.36 -26.33
C ASP A 165 3.84 -6.12 -25.03
N LEU A 166 3.44 -5.59 -23.88
CA LEU A 166 3.60 -6.24 -22.58
C LEU A 166 2.68 -7.44 -22.36
N ARG A 167 1.66 -7.64 -23.21
CA ARG A 167 0.66 -8.72 -23.12
C ARG A 167 -0.03 -8.79 -21.75
N VAL A 168 -0.28 -7.65 -21.13
CA VAL A 168 -0.95 -7.55 -19.83
C VAL A 168 -2.45 -7.35 -20.05
N ASP A 169 -3.27 -7.95 -19.18
CA ASP A 169 -4.71 -7.70 -19.18
C ASP A 169 -5.02 -6.26 -18.74
N MET A 170 -5.45 -5.44 -19.70
CA MET A 170 -5.79 -4.05 -19.47
C MET A 170 -7.03 -3.86 -18.59
N ASN A 171 -7.92 -4.84 -18.49
CA ASN A 171 -9.06 -4.74 -17.58
C ASN A 171 -8.58 -4.75 -16.13
N VAL A 172 -7.62 -5.62 -15.80
CA VAL A 172 -7.02 -5.67 -14.46
C VAL A 172 -6.28 -4.38 -14.15
N VAL A 173 -5.47 -3.86 -15.08
CA VAL A 173 -4.75 -2.59 -14.91
C VAL A 173 -5.71 -1.43 -14.67
N LYS A 174 -6.80 -1.36 -15.45
CA LYS A 174 -7.82 -0.30 -15.31
C LYS A 174 -8.57 -0.42 -13.98
N ASN A 175 -8.89 -1.63 -13.53
CA ASN A 175 -9.55 -1.83 -12.23
C ASN A 175 -8.66 -1.33 -11.07
N ILE A 176 -7.38 -1.69 -11.07
CA ILE A 176 -6.42 -1.20 -10.07
C ILE A 176 -6.27 0.32 -10.16
N ALA A 177 -6.22 0.87 -11.38
CA ALA A 177 -6.15 2.31 -11.58
C ALA A 177 -7.38 3.05 -11.04
N MET A 178 -8.59 2.49 -11.23
CA MET A 178 -9.81 3.04 -10.65
C MET A 178 -9.76 3.02 -9.12
N GLU A 179 -9.30 1.93 -8.50
CA GLU A 179 -9.15 1.87 -7.03
C GLU A 179 -8.15 2.93 -6.51
N ILE A 180 -7.05 3.17 -7.23
CA ILE A 180 -6.09 4.24 -6.90
C ILE A 180 -6.78 5.61 -6.97
N LEU A 181 -7.63 5.85 -7.97
CA LEU A 181 -8.35 7.12 -8.11
C LEU A 181 -9.44 7.29 -7.04
N ASP A 182 -10.21 6.23 -6.75
CA ASP A 182 -11.22 6.20 -5.68
C ASP A 182 -10.61 6.49 -4.30
N PHE A 183 -9.37 6.03 -4.08
CA PHE A 183 -8.60 6.38 -2.89
C PHE A 183 -8.41 7.90 -2.78
N TYR A 184 -8.04 8.59 -3.85
CA TYR A 184 -7.84 10.04 -3.81
C TYR A 184 -9.15 10.81 -3.54
N ASP A 185 -10.27 10.34 -4.06
CA ASP A 185 -11.58 10.96 -3.79
C ASP A 185 -12.04 10.72 -2.36
N THR A 186 -11.87 9.49 -1.86
CA THR A 186 -12.18 9.16 -0.47
C THR A 186 -11.29 9.95 0.49
N HIS A 187 -9.99 10.07 0.20
CA HIS A 187 -9.02 10.75 1.06
C HIS A 187 -9.35 12.23 1.27
N LYS A 188 -10.01 12.91 0.32
CA LYS A 188 -10.46 14.31 0.49
C LYS A 188 -11.50 14.48 1.61
N THR A 189 -12.22 13.42 1.95
CA THR A 189 -13.32 13.44 2.92
C THR A 189 -12.90 13.01 4.34
N ILE A 190 -11.63 12.65 4.52
CA ILE A 190 -11.10 12.16 5.79
C ILE A 190 -10.74 13.36 6.66
N SER A 191 -11.43 13.50 7.79
CA SER A 191 -11.12 14.50 8.81
C SER A 191 -10.34 13.88 9.97
N ASP A 192 -9.47 14.67 10.61
CA ASP A 192 -8.71 14.26 11.78
C ASP A 192 -9.63 13.87 12.96
N GLU A 193 -10.81 14.47 13.05
CA GLU A 193 -11.85 14.12 14.04
C GLU A 193 -12.34 12.68 13.87
N ARG A 194 -12.61 12.25 12.63
CA ARG A 194 -13.05 10.87 12.33
C ARG A 194 -11.95 9.87 12.69
N VAL A 195 -10.70 10.20 12.37
CA VAL A 195 -9.55 9.37 12.71
C VAL A 195 -9.39 9.27 14.23
N THR A 196 -9.50 10.39 14.93
CA THR A 196 -9.39 10.44 16.40
C THR A 196 -10.51 9.64 17.06
N ALA A 197 -11.75 9.78 16.56
CA ALA A 197 -12.90 9.00 17.03
C ALA A 197 -12.68 7.48 16.83
N ALA A 198 -12.19 7.06 15.67
CA ALA A 198 -11.85 5.66 15.40
C ALA A 198 -10.75 5.14 16.34
N MET A 199 -9.69 5.94 16.57
CA MET A 199 -8.60 5.59 17.48
C MET A 199 -9.03 5.51 18.96
N HIS A 200 -10.03 6.29 19.39
CA HIS A 200 -10.56 6.24 20.75
C HIS A 200 -11.37 4.96 21.05
N LYS A 201 -11.83 4.24 20.02
CA LYS A 201 -12.50 2.94 20.19
C LYS A 201 -11.52 1.83 20.62
N LEU A 202 -10.22 2.03 20.37
CA LEU A 202 -9.18 1.08 20.75
C LEU A 202 -8.84 1.20 22.25
N PRO A 203 -8.51 0.08 22.93
CA PRO A 203 -8.14 0.11 24.33
C PRO A 203 -6.84 0.89 24.53
N ILE A 204 -6.82 1.82 25.50
CA ILE A 204 -5.60 2.48 25.95
C ILE A 204 -4.85 1.48 26.83
N ARG A 205 -3.77 0.88 26.32
CA ARG A 205 -2.87 0.08 27.14
C ARG A 205 -1.81 0.99 27.76
N THR A 206 -1.95 1.24 29.06
CA THR A 206 -0.88 1.78 29.93
C THR A 206 0.26 0.78 30.09
#